data_AF-A0A1T5AL35-F1
#
_entry.id   AF-A0A1T5AL35-F1
#
_cell.length_a   1.000
_cell.length_b   1.000
_cell.length_c   1.000
_cell.angle_alpha   90.00
_cell.angle_beta   90.00
_cell.angle_gamma   90.00
#
_symmetry.space_group_name_H-M   'P 1'
#
loop_
_entity.id
_entity.type
_entity.pdbx_description
1 polymer ?
#
loop_
_entity_poly.entity_id
_entity_poly.type
_entity_poly.pdbx_seq_one_letter_code
_entity_poly.pdbx_strand_id
1 'polypeptide(L)'
;MDKYKSGFTVEVIDGECSVWDMEWLFDKENSAENKLVFMGYDANLYPAPNFSTWKEGKWKQKQIDAALRRARDFEGEVWLDDVRIK
;
A
#
# COMPACT_ATOMS: atom_id res chain seq x y z
N MET A 1 -2.15 10.83 11.34
CA MET A 1 -1.88 9.38 11.47
C MET A 1 -3.14 8.51 11.46
N ASP A 2 -4.18 8.83 12.24
CA ASP A 2 -5.32 7.91 12.44
C ASP A 2 -6.02 7.46 11.15
N LYS A 3 -6.10 8.34 10.14
CA LYS A 3 -6.60 8.06 8.78
C LYS A 3 -5.94 6.85 8.08
N TYR A 4 -4.73 6.48 8.47
CA TYR A 4 -3.94 5.43 7.79
C TYR A 4 -3.86 4.12 8.58
N LYS A 5 -4.29 4.10 9.84
CA LYS A 5 -4.19 2.93 10.73
C LYS A 5 -5.03 1.74 10.27
N SER A 6 -6.04 1.96 9.43
CA SER A 6 -6.95 0.93 8.94
C SER A 6 -6.47 0.22 7.66
N GLY A 7 -5.33 0.61 7.07
CA GLY A 7 -4.94 0.14 5.74
C GLY A 7 -5.88 0.61 4.61
N PHE A 8 -5.70 0.07 3.41
CA PHE A 8 -6.59 0.25 2.26
C PHE A 8 -6.41 -0.83 1.18
N THR A 9 -7.48 -1.13 0.46
CA THR A 9 -7.48 -1.97 -0.75
C THR A 9 -7.18 -1.13 -1.98
N VAL A 10 -6.29 -1.59 -2.87
CA VAL A 10 -5.85 -0.80 -4.03
C VAL A 10 -6.86 -0.78 -5.18
N GLU A 11 -7.68 -1.81 -5.36
CA GLU A 11 -8.69 -1.80 -6.44
C GLU A 11 -10.00 -1.08 -6.07
N VAL A 12 -10.35 -1.01 -4.78
CA VAL A 12 -11.61 -0.39 -4.31
C VAL A 12 -11.56 1.15 -4.34
N ILE A 13 -10.53 1.77 -4.93
CA ILE A 13 -10.39 3.23 -4.96
C ILE A 13 -11.48 3.91 -5.81
N ASP A 14 -12.19 3.18 -6.68
CA ASP A 14 -13.34 3.69 -7.47
C ASP A 14 -14.61 2.79 -7.40
N GLY A 15 -14.80 2.01 -6.32
CA GLY A 15 -16.10 1.42 -5.95
C GLY A 15 -16.45 0.04 -6.51
N GLU A 16 -15.55 -0.62 -7.26
CA GLU A 16 -15.68 -2.02 -7.67
C GLU A 16 -14.50 -2.84 -7.08
N CYS A 17 -14.80 -3.94 -6.37
CA CYS A 17 -13.80 -4.94 -5.97
C CYS A 17 -13.57 -5.90 -7.14
N SER A 18 -12.32 -6.22 -7.47
CA SER A 18 -12.04 -7.43 -8.26
C SER A 18 -11.48 -8.55 -7.39
N VAL A 19 -11.38 -9.72 -7.99
CA VAL A 19 -10.81 -10.92 -7.35
C VAL A 19 -9.27 -10.87 -7.24
N TRP A 20 -8.63 -9.77 -7.67
CA TRP A 20 -7.18 -9.58 -7.68
C TRP A 20 -6.70 -8.43 -6.76
N ASP A 21 -7.57 -7.98 -5.88
CA ASP A 21 -7.34 -6.87 -4.98
C ASP A 21 -6.14 -7.15 -4.04
N MET A 22 -5.25 -6.16 -3.96
CA MET A 22 -4.17 -6.13 -2.98
C MET A 22 -4.57 -5.26 -1.80
N GLU A 23 -4.36 -5.81 -0.62
CA GLU A 23 -4.56 -5.16 0.66
C GLU A 23 -3.23 -4.57 1.15
N TRP A 24 -3.25 -3.27 1.44
CA TRP A 24 -2.13 -2.57 2.08
C TRP A 24 -2.47 -2.40 3.55
N LEU A 25 -1.90 -3.24 4.40
CA LEU A 25 -2.15 -3.20 5.84
C LEU A 25 -1.10 -2.33 6.54
N PHE A 26 -1.55 -1.45 7.44
CA PHE A 26 -0.66 -0.54 8.15
C PHE A 26 0.24 -1.29 9.14
N ASP A 27 1.54 -1.13 8.98
CA ASP A 27 2.54 -1.67 9.90
C ASP A 27 2.84 -0.64 11.00
N LYS A 28 2.23 -0.85 12.17
CA LYS A 28 2.43 0.02 13.33
C LYS A 28 3.85 -0.05 13.90
N GLU A 29 4.52 -1.19 13.78
CA GLU A 29 5.83 -1.40 14.41
C GLU A 29 6.93 -0.68 13.63
N ASN A 30 6.81 -0.63 12.30
CA ASN A 30 7.79 0.02 11.43
C ASN A 30 7.40 1.44 10.99
N SER A 31 6.23 1.92 11.37
CA SER A 31 5.77 3.30 11.10
C SER A 31 6.14 4.28 12.22
N ALA A 32 6.38 5.53 11.84
CA ALA A 32 6.71 6.65 12.72
C ALA A 32 5.98 7.94 12.27
N GLU A 33 6.14 9.04 13.02
CA GLU A 33 5.41 10.31 12.79
C GLU A 33 5.43 10.77 11.33
N ASN A 34 6.60 10.66 10.69
CA ASN A 34 6.88 11.06 9.32
C ASN A 34 7.12 9.87 8.37
N LYS A 35 6.75 8.65 8.77
CA LYS A 35 6.96 7.43 7.97
C LYS A 35 5.76 6.49 8.09
N LEU A 36 5.08 6.25 6.98
CA LEU A 36 4.04 5.22 6.86
C LEU A 36 4.63 3.99 6.20
N VAL A 37 4.51 2.84 6.86
CA VAL A 37 4.86 1.54 6.30
C VAL A 37 3.59 0.72 6.17
N PHE A 38 3.41 0.12 5.00
CA PHE A 38 2.34 -0.83 4.73
C PHE A 38 2.94 -2.17 4.30
N MET A 39 2.24 -3.24 4.64
CA MET A 39 2.57 -4.60 4.20
C MET A 39 1.55 -5.07 3.17
N GLY A 40 2.03 -5.68 2.09
CA GLY A 40 1.19 -6.17 1.00
C GLY A 40 0.60 -7.56 1.27
N TYR A 41 -0.72 -7.69 1.09
CA TYR A 41 -1.43 -8.96 1.17
C TYR A 41 -2.38 -9.13 -0.01
N ASP A 42 -2.72 -10.37 -0.33
CA ASP A 42 -3.87 -10.64 -1.22
C ASP A 42 -5.21 -10.41 -0.48
N ALA A 43 -6.32 -10.51 -1.22
CA ALA A 43 -7.67 -10.36 -0.67
C ALA A 43 -8.05 -11.38 0.43
N ASN A 44 -7.31 -12.49 0.57
CA ASN A 44 -7.49 -13.48 1.63
C ASN A 44 -6.55 -13.23 2.83
N LEU A 45 -5.86 -12.10 2.86
CA LEU A 45 -4.84 -11.75 3.85
C LEU A 45 -3.66 -12.73 3.87
N TYR A 46 -3.37 -13.35 2.74
CA TYR A 46 -2.12 -14.09 2.55
C TYR A 46 -0.99 -13.10 2.19
N PRO A 47 0.18 -13.15 2.85
CA PRO A 47 1.28 -12.23 2.55
C PRO A 47 1.69 -12.30 1.08
N ALA A 48 1.77 -11.16 0.42
CA ALA A 48 2.37 -11.07 -0.89
C ALA A 48 3.90 -11.14 -0.78
N PRO A 49 4.62 -11.53 -1.85
CA PRO A 49 6.07 -11.33 -1.91
C PRO A 49 6.41 -9.85 -1.75
N ASN A 50 7.55 -9.54 -1.15
CA ASN A 50 8.03 -8.15 -1.00
C ASN A 50 7.93 -7.37 -2.32
N PHE A 51 7.43 -6.14 -2.25
CA PHE A 51 7.21 -5.30 -3.42
C PHE A 51 8.45 -5.10 -4.30
N SER A 52 9.67 -5.13 -3.74
CA SER A 52 10.92 -5.06 -4.50
C SER A 52 11.09 -6.21 -5.49
N THR A 53 10.51 -7.38 -5.21
CA THR A 53 10.60 -8.58 -6.06
C THR A 53 9.60 -8.58 -7.22
N TRP A 54 8.65 -7.64 -7.23
CA TRP A 54 7.62 -7.58 -8.25
C TRP A 54 8.21 -7.11 -9.58
N LYS A 55 7.83 -7.77 -10.65
CA LYS A 55 8.18 -7.36 -12.01
C LYS A 55 7.58 -5.99 -12.31
N GLU A 56 8.38 -5.15 -12.95
CA GLU A 56 7.91 -3.87 -13.49
C GLU A 56 6.75 -4.09 -14.46
N GLY A 57 5.76 -3.20 -14.41
CA GLY A 57 4.58 -3.29 -15.26
C GLY A 57 3.38 -2.52 -14.73
N LYS A 58 2.29 -2.57 -15.49
CA LYS A 58 1.05 -1.83 -15.19
C LYS A 58 0.52 -2.10 -13.79
N TRP A 59 0.63 -3.34 -13.32
CA TRP A 59 0.15 -3.71 -11.97
C TRP A 59 0.95 -3.03 -10.87
N LYS A 60 2.29 -3.13 -10.90
CA LYS A 60 3.17 -2.46 -9.93
C LYS A 60 2.97 -0.95 -9.94
N GLN A 61 2.83 -0.34 -11.12
CA GLN A 61 2.56 1.08 -11.24
C GLN A 61 1.20 1.48 -10.64
N LYS A 62 0.14 0.68 -10.82
CA LYS A 62 -1.16 0.94 -10.18
C LYS A 62 -1.07 0.99 -8.66
N GLN A 63 -0.27 0.12 -8.05
CA GLN A 63 -0.05 0.10 -6.60
C GLN A 63 0.63 1.41 -6.14
N ILE A 64 1.65 1.86 -6.88
CA ILE A 64 2.34 3.14 -6.64
C ILE A 64 1.35 4.31 -6.74
N ASP A 65 0.59 4.38 -7.83
CA ASP A 65 -0.35 5.49 -8.09
C ASP A 65 -1.44 5.56 -7.01
N ALA A 66 -1.95 4.40 -6.58
CA ALA A 66 -2.91 4.29 -5.49
C ALA A 66 -2.36 4.83 -4.16
N ALA A 67 -1.14 4.45 -3.80
CA ALA A 67 -0.47 4.93 -2.59
C ALA A 67 -0.25 6.44 -2.64
N LEU A 68 0.22 6.97 -3.78
CA LEU A 68 0.41 8.41 -3.99
C LEU A 68 -0.91 9.18 -3.90
N ARG A 69 -2.01 8.66 -4.47
CA ARG A 69 -3.36 9.25 -4.34
C ARG A 69 -3.84 9.22 -2.88
N ARG A 70 -3.68 8.09 -2.19
CA ARG A 70 -4.16 7.88 -0.81
C ARG A 70 -3.40 8.72 0.22
N ALA A 71 -2.10 8.89 0.01
CA ALA A 71 -1.18 9.60 0.90
C ALA A 71 -0.74 10.97 0.34
N ARG A 72 -1.50 11.55 -0.60
CA ARG A 72 -1.18 12.84 -1.22
C ARG A 72 -0.97 13.96 -0.17
N ASP A 73 -1.79 13.97 0.88
CA ASP A 73 -1.79 14.97 1.95
C ASP A 73 -0.85 14.59 3.12
N PHE A 74 -0.14 13.46 3.04
CA PHE A 74 0.81 13.07 4.08
C PHE A 74 2.19 13.69 3.80
N GLU A 75 2.73 14.42 4.76
CA GLU A 75 4.09 14.98 4.69
C GLU A 75 5.06 14.01 5.37
N GLY A 76 5.71 13.17 4.56
CA GLY A 76 6.62 12.14 5.04
C GLY A 76 6.83 11.03 4.02
N GLU A 77 7.50 9.98 4.46
CA GLU A 77 7.80 8.82 3.63
C GLU A 77 6.64 7.84 3.62
N VAL A 78 6.37 7.24 2.46
CA VAL A 78 5.38 6.17 2.31
C VAL A 78 6.06 4.96 1.73
N TRP A 79 5.93 3.82 2.40
CA TRP A 79 6.59 2.57 2.06
C TRP A 79 5.56 1.46 1.85
N LEU A 80 5.82 0.59 0.87
CA LEU A 80 5.21 -0.74 0.77
C LEU A 80 6.31 -1.77 0.91
N ASP A 81 6.16 -2.64 1.91
CA ASP A 81 7.16 -3.62 2.31
C ASP A 81 8.54 -2.94 2.49
N ASP A 82 9.45 -3.20 1.55
CA ASP A 82 10.85 -2.75 1.53
C ASP A 82 11.13 -1.62 0.53
N VAL A 83 10.10 -1.06 -0.10
CA VAL A 83 10.23 -0.03 -1.15
C VAL A 83 9.61 1.29 -0.72
N ARG A 84 10.38 2.38 -0.85
CA ARG A 84 9.89 3.74 -0.68
C ARG A 84 9.15 4.21 -1.94
N ILE A 85 7.91 4.64 -1.76
CA ILE A 85 7.00 5.11 -2.82
C ILE A 85 6.98 6.65 -2.89
N LYS A 86 7.04 7.32 -1.73
CA LYS A 86 7.06 8.79 -1.57
C LYS A 86 8.09 9.15 -0.51
#